data_AF-A0A367Y334-F1
#
_entry.id   AF-A0A367Y334-F1
#
_cell.length_a   1.000
_cell.length_b   1.000
_cell.length_c   1.000
_cell.angle_alpha   90.00
_cell.angle_beta   90.00
_cell.angle_gamma   90.00
#
_symmetry.space_group_name_H-M   'P 1'
#
loop_
_entity.id
_entity.type
_entity.pdbx_description
1 polymer ?
#
loop_
_entity_poly.entity_id
_entity_poly.type
_entity_poly.pdbx_seq_one_letter_code
_entity_poly.pdbx_strand_id
1 'polypeptide(L)'
;MARQNLIGIVINQGKLNKTVKVRVQGREFDKRVGKEVLKRKDFLVHDEKNLCREGDLVRIESTPKISTRKRFAVAEIKSNWGHQVQSFELMAKKRLATDAKQHKQEEKKVSENLSKILTQLQDFKSMDRLAWMAVNKGDEKKANLIKEMNAISKKYKITSWPTTTPLKNLDLQKPKFANEKEKRLFYIDRILDEVMRHSEHKDWRNSIISQRTKQELSAVPMRTKKNILRKYILNVKNTCPVSLP
;
A
#
# COMPACT_ATOMS: atom_id res chain seq x y z
N MET A 1 -14.96 29.19 44.48
CA MET A 1 -16.28 29.00 43.81
C MET A 1 -16.13 27.98 42.70
N ALA A 2 -17.08 27.07 42.55
CA ALA A 2 -17.11 26.11 41.46
C ALA A 2 -17.40 26.82 40.12
N ARG A 3 -16.70 26.44 39.06
CA ARG A 3 -16.93 26.97 37.70
C ARG A 3 -17.94 26.10 36.95
N GLN A 4 -18.82 26.72 36.17
CA GLN A 4 -19.70 25.99 35.26
C GLN A 4 -18.86 25.31 34.17
N ASN A 5 -18.97 23.99 34.05
CA ASN A 5 -18.28 23.19 33.03
C ASN A 5 -19.29 22.67 32.02
N LEU A 6 -18.94 22.73 30.74
CA LEU A 6 -19.72 22.16 29.65
C LEU A 6 -18.79 21.31 28.77
N ILE A 7 -19.35 20.28 28.13
CA ILE A 7 -18.63 19.45 27.16
C ILE A 7 -19.22 19.74 25.79
N GLY A 8 -18.35 19.96 24.81
CA GLY A 8 -18.78 20.28 23.46
C GLY A 8 -17.74 19.93 22.41
N ILE A 9 -18.15 20.02 21.15
CA ILE A 9 -17.31 19.75 19.98
C ILE A 9 -16.92 21.08 19.34
N VAL A 10 -15.66 21.22 18.96
CA VAL A 10 -15.17 22.39 18.22
C VAL A 10 -15.71 22.34 16.79
N ILE A 11 -16.49 23.34 16.39
CA ILE A 11 -17.07 23.43 15.05
C ILE A 11 -16.11 24.15 14.10
N ASN A 12 -15.67 25.34 14.50
CA ASN A 12 -14.86 26.21 13.67
C ASN A 12 -13.60 26.60 14.46
N GLN A 13 -12.46 26.50 13.80
CA GLN A 13 -11.18 26.99 14.27
C GLN A 13 -10.46 27.78 13.17
N GLY A 14 -9.53 28.67 13.52
CA GLY A 14 -8.73 29.43 12.56
C GLY A 14 -9.41 30.67 11.95
N LYS A 15 -10.74 30.81 12.09
CA LYS A 15 -11.47 32.01 11.64
C LYS A 15 -11.27 33.24 12.55
N LEU A 16 -10.95 33.02 13.82
CA LEU A 16 -10.72 34.08 14.82
C LEU A 16 -9.44 33.73 15.59
N ASN A 17 -8.66 34.73 15.98
CA ASN A 17 -7.46 34.51 16.78
C ASN A 17 -7.82 34.21 18.25
N LYS A 18 -7.12 33.25 18.85
CA LYS A 18 -7.27 32.81 20.24
C LYS A 18 -8.69 32.47 20.66
N THR A 19 -9.52 32.07 19.70
CA THR A 19 -10.96 31.89 19.88
C THR A 19 -11.47 30.77 18.99
N VAL A 20 -12.20 29.84 19.59
CA VAL A 20 -12.83 28.71 18.89
C VAL A 20 -14.34 28.72 19.12
N LYS A 21 -15.10 28.24 18.13
CA LYS A 21 -16.56 28.08 18.27
C LYS A 21 -16.84 26.65 18.70
N VAL A 22 -17.41 26.47 19.89
CA VAL A 22 -17.71 25.16 20.47
C VAL A 22 -19.23 24.94 20.52
N ARG A 23 -19.71 23.82 20.00
CA ARG A 23 -21.09 23.35 20.11
C ARG A 23 -21.25 22.53 21.38
N VAL A 24 -22.08 23.00 22.29
CA VAL A 24 -22.52 22.22 23.45
C VAL A 24 -23.92 21.69 23.17
N GLN A 25 -24.15 20.42 23.51
CA GLN A 25 -25.48 19.82 23.52
C GLN A 25 -25.99 19.77 24.95
N GLY A 26 -27.19 20.31 25.19
CA GLY A 26 -27.92 20.18 26.44
C GLY A 26 -29.24 19.45 26.20
N ARG A 27 -29.77 18.81 27.24
CA ARG A 27 -31.11 18.21 27.22
C ARG A 27 -32.09 19.21 27.81
N GLU A 28 -33.21 19.43 27.13
CA GLU A 28 -34.30 20.30 27.60
C GLU A 28 -35.62 19.56 27.39
N PHE A 29 -36.52 19.61 28.37
CA PHE A 29 -37.85 19.01 28.23
C PHE A 29 -38.77 19.95 27.45
N ASP A 30 -39.20 19.54 26.26
CA ASP A 30 -40.18 20.29 25.49
C ASP A 30 -41.60 19.95 25.99
N LYS A 31 -42.20 20.91 26.71
CA LYS A 31 -43.56 20.76 27.28
C LYS A 31 -44.62 20.51 26.23
N ARG A 32 -44.47 21.05 25.00
CA ARG A 32 -45.48 20.91 23.94
C ARG A 32 -45.51 19.49 23.40
N VAL A 33 -44.35 18.87 23.29
CA VAL A 33 -44.19 17.51 22.76
C VAL A 33 -44.26 16.45 23.87
N GLY A 34 -44.03 16.85 25.11
CA GLY A 34 -43.93 15.94 26.25
C GLY A 34 -42.70 15.04 26.19
N LYS A 35 -41.62 15.49 25.53
CA LYS A 35 -40.40 14.70 25.30
C LYS A 35 -39.15 15.51 25.62
N GLU A 36 -38.11 14.82 26.09
CA GLU A 36 -36.80 15.41 26.28
C GLU A 36 -36.07 15.50 24.93
N VAL A 37 -35.67 16.71 24.55
CA VAL A 37 -35.02 17.01 23.27
C VAL A 37 -33.59 17.50 23.48
N LEU A 38 -32.72 17.18 22.52
CA LEU A 38 -31.35 17.70 22.50
C LEU A 38 -31.33 19.10 21.88
N LYS A 39 -31.02 20.11 22.68
CA LYS A 39 -30.84 21.48 22.24
C LYS A 39 -29.36 21.82 22.17
N ARG A 40 -28.93 22.31 21.02
CA ARG A 40 -27.55 22.74 20.80
C ARG A 40 -27.40 24.24 21.05
N LYS A 41 -26.28 24.64 21.65
CA LYS A 41 -25.88 26.05 21.78
C LYS A 41 -24.40 26.19 21.42
N ASP A 42 -24.11 27.20 20.59
CA ASP A 42 -22.76 27.48 20.13
C ASP A 42 -22.17 28.62 20.97
N PHE A 43 -20.99 28.39 21.53
CA PHE A 43 -20.26 29.35 22.37
C PHE A 43 -18.98 29.80 21.66
N LEU A 44 -18.63 31.08 21.83
CA LEU A 44 -17.28 31.56 21.54
C LEU A 44 -16.43 31.32 22.78
N VAL A 45 -15.41 30.51 22.61
CA VAL A 45 -14.57 30.01 23.71
C VAL A 45 -13.14 30.48 23.49
N HIS A 46 -12.48 30.92 24.55
CA HIS A 46 -11.09 31.33 24.51
C HIS A 46 -10.17 30.11 24.46
N ASP A 47 -9.25 30.13 23.51
CA ASP A 47 -8.15 29.18 23.40
C ASP A 47 -6.87 30.00 23.24
N GLU A 48 -6.10 30.15 24.32
CA GLU A 48 -4.94 31.04 24.32
C GLU A 48 -3.85 30.61 23.33
N LYS A 49 -3.62 29.30 23.23
CA LYS A 49 -2.54 28.70 22.45
C LYS A 49 -2.99 28.25 21.06
N ASN A 50 -4.26 28.49 20.69
CA ASN A 50 -4.87 28.01 19.44
C ASN A 50 -4.65 26.51 19.22
N LEU A 51 -4.69 25.74 20.32
CA LEU A 51 -4.41 24.31 20.29
C LEU A 51 -5.54 23.54 19.61
N CYS A 52 -6.79 23.86 19.90
CA CYS A 52 -7.91 23.05 19.43
C CYS A 52 -8.00 23.06 17.90
N ARG A 53 -8.51 21.97 17.33
CA ARG A 53 -8.84 21.84 15.91
C ARG A 53 -10.32 21.50 15.74
N GLU A 54 -10.81 21.69 14.52
CA GLU A 54 -12.20 21.35 14.18
C GLU A 54 -12.44 19.84 14.39
N GLY A 55 -13.52 19.50 15.09
CA GLY A 55 -13.86 18.13 15.46
C GLY A 55 -13.32 17.65 16.80
N ASP A 56 -12.48 18.44 17.50
CA ASP A 56 -12.03 18.07 18.85
C ASP A 56 -13.17 18.12 19.86
N LEU A 57 -13.18 17.16 20.80
CA LEU A 57 -14.09 17.16 21.95
C LEU A 57 -13.40 17.87 23.11
N VAL A 58 -13.99 18.95 23.60
CA VAL A 58 -13.40 19.82 24.62
C VAL A 58 -14.32 19.99 25.82
N ARG A 59 -13.71 20.10 27.00
CA ARG A 59 -14.36 20.62 28.20
C ARG A 59 -14.07 22.11 28.29
N ILE A 60 -15.13 22.91 28.36
CA ILE A 60 -15.06 24.36 28.49
C ILE A 60 -15.51 24.76 29.89
N GLU A 61 -14.84 25.74 30.47
CA GLU A 61 -15.18 26.28 31.79
C GLU A 61 -15.57 27.75 31.71
N SER A 62 -16.48 28.18 32.58
CA SER A 62 -16.86 29.59 32.70
C SER A 62 -15.70 30.41 33.26
N THR A 63 -15.42 31.55 32.61
CA THR A 63 -14.40 32.52 33.01
C THR A 63 -15.01 33.92 33.12
N PRO A 64 -14.31 34.89 33.71
CA PRO A 64 -14.67 36.30 33.54
C PRO A 64 -14.82 36.64 32.06
N LYS A 65 -15.61 37.69 31.78
CA LYS A 65 -15.89 38.12 30.41
C LYS A 65 -14.59 38.62 29.76
N ILE A 66 -14.05 37.83 28.82
CA ILE A 66 -12.85 38.20 28.04
C ILE A 66 -13.23 39.13 26.87
N SER A 67 -14.45 38.98 26.36
CA SER A 67 -15.01 39.84 25.30
C SER A 67 -16.53 39.88 25.39
N THR A 68 -17.19 40.71 24.58
CA THR A 68 -18.66 40.91 24.57
C THR A 68 -19.44 39.58 24.60
N ARG A 69 -19.00 38.59 23.81
CA ARG A 69 -19.64 37.28 23.65
C ARG A 69 -18.82 36.09 24.19
N LYS A 70 -17.62 36.33 24.74
CA LYS A 70 -16.67 35.29 25.16
C LYS A 70 -16.56 35.23 26.68
N ARG A 71 -17.20 34.21 27.27
CA ARG A 71 -17.30 33.99 28.73
C ARG A 71 -16.86 32.58 29.15
N PHE A 72 -16.30 31.82 28.21
CA PHE A 72 -15.82 30.47 28.44
C PHE A 72 -14.39 30.35 27.92
N ALA A 73 -13.59 29.50 28.54
CA ALA A 73 -12.26 29.10 28.07
C ALA A 73 -12.19 27.58 27.93
N VAL A 74 -11.30 27.11 27.07
CA VAL A 74 -10.99 25.67 26.95
C VAL A 74 -10.20 25.25 28.19
N ALA A 75 -10.75 24.33 28.96
CA ALA A 75 -10.09 23.77 30.13
C ALA A 75 -9.29 22.51 29.77
N GLU A 76 -9.83 21.68 28.86
CA GLU A 76 -9.25 20.37 28.56
C GLU A 76 -9.73 19.87 27.19
N ILE A 77 -8.84 19.21 26.45
CA ILE A 77 -9.19 18.47 25.23
C ILE A 77 -9.40 17.01 25.63
N LYS A 78 -10.66 16.55 25.59
CA LYS A 78 -11.03 15.17 25.95
C LYS A 78 -10.73 14.17 24.83
N SER A 79 -10.94 14.57 23.58
CA SER A 79 -10.62 13.75 22.42
C SER A 79 -10.03 14.63 21.33
N ASN A 80 -8.89 14.18 20.81
CA ASN A 80 -8.09 14.91 19.85
C ASN A 80 -8.27 14.34 18.43
N TRP A 81 -9.47 14.46 17.87
CA TRP A 81 -9.78 13.95 16.54
C TRP A 81 -9.33 14.91 15.43
N GLY A 82 -9.52 16.22 15.62
CA GLY A 82 -9.21 17.23 14.63
C GLY A 82 -7.73 17.30 14.28
N HIS A 83 -6.83 17.12 15.26
CA HIS A 83 -5.40 17.11 14.95
C HIS A 83 -4.98 15.86 14.18
N GLN A 84 -5.61 14.71 14.46
CA GLN A 84 -5.33 13.47 13.73
C GLN A 84 -5.68 13.67 12.26
N VAL A 85 -6.86 14.23 11.97
CA VAL A 85 -7.28 14.55 10.59
C VAL A 85 -6.26 15.45 9.88
N GLN A 86 -5.79 16.51 10.54
CA GLN A 86 -4.75 17.39 9.98
C GLN A 86 -3.45 16.64 9.68
N SER A 87 -3.00 15.76 10.59
CA SER A 87 -1.80 14.94 10.39
C SER A 87 -1.95 13.98 9.21
N PHE A 88 -3.13 13.38 9.04
CA PHE A 88 -3.43 12.48 7.94
C PHE A 88 -3.41 13.18 6.60
N GLU A 89 -3.97 14.39 6.51
CA GLU A 89 -3.95 15.20 5.29
C GLU A 89 -2.50 15.51 4.87
N LEU A 90 -1.65 15.90 5.82
CA LEU A 90 -0.24 16.20 5.57
C LEU A 90 0.53 14.96 5.11
N MET A 91 0.30 13.80 5.75
CA MET A 91 0.89 12.53 5.33
C MET A 91 0.43 12.12 3.93
N ALA A 92 -0.85 12.29 3.60
CA ALA A 92 -1.39 11.98 2.28
C ALA A 92 -0.75 12.84 1.19
N LYS A 93 -0.63 14.16 1.40
CA LYS A 93 0.05 15.07 0.47
C LYS A 93 1.51 14.68 0.21
N LYS A 94 2.24 14.33 1.28
CA LYS A 94 3.63 13.84 1.16
C LYS A 94 3.72 12.57 0.33
N ARG A 95 2.83 11.61 0.59
CA ARG A 95 2.78 10.32 -0.12
C ARG A 95 2.44 10.50 -1.60
N LEU A 96 1.43 11.30 -1.92
CA LEU A 96 1.08 11.61 -3.31
C LEU A 96 2.27 12.22 -4.08
N ALA A 97 3.03 13.10 -3.42
CA ALA A 97 4.22 13.70 -4.03
C ALA A 97 5.36 12.69 -4.25
N THR A 98 5.56 11.72 -3.35
CA THR A 98 6.56 10.66 -3.55
C THR A 98 6.14 9.69 -4.65
N ASP A 99 4.88 9.28 -4.66
CA ASP A 99 4.34 8.33 -5.63
C ASP A 99 4.35 8.94 -7.04
N ALA A 100 3.97 10.22 -7.18
CA ALA A 100 4.09 10.95 -8.44
C ALA A 100 5.53 11.06 -8.95
N LYS A 101 6.52 11.22 -8.05
CA LYS A 101 7.94 11.22 -8.42
C LYS A 101 8.39 9.84 -8.91
N GLN A 102 7.96 8.77 -8.24
CA GLN A 102 8.29 7.39 -8.62
C GLN A 102 7.70 7.04 -9.97
N HIS A 103 6.40 7.30 -10.18
CA HIS A 103 5.75 7.07 -11.47
C HIS A 103 6.44 7.83 -12.60
N LYS A 104 6.80 9.11 -12.39
CA LYS A 104 7.56 9.87 -13.38
C LYS A 104 8.94 9.27 -13.69
N GLN A 105 9.61 8.69 -12.71
CA GLN A 105 10.88 7.99 -12.94
C GLN A 105 10.68 6.68 -13.70
N GLU A 106 9.63 5.93 -13.39
CA GLU A 106 9.26 4.70 -14.10
C GLU A 106 8.90 4.99 -15.56
N GLU A 107 8.07 6.00 -15.82
CA GLU A 107 7.71 6.44 -17.18
C GLU A 107 8.96 6.82 -18.00
N LYS A 108 9.90 7.55 -17.39
CA LYS A 108 11.18 7.86 -18.03
C LYS A 108 11.96 6.61 -18.38
N LYS A 109 12.11 5.66 -17.44
CA LYS A 109 12.80 4.39 -17.68
C LYS A 109 12.12 3.57 -18.79
N VAL A 110 10.78 3.54 -18.81
CA VAL A 110 10.01 2.88 -19.86
C VAL A 110 10.28 3.53 -21.21
N SER A 111 10.22 4.86 -21.29
CA SER A 111 10.52 5.61 -22.51
C SER A 111 11.95 5.38 -23.00
N GLU A 112 12.94 5.35 -22.10
CA GLU A 112 14.34 5.05 -22.42
C GLU A 112 14.52 3.60 -22.90
N ASN A 113 13.82 2.66 -22.29
CA ASN A 113 13.86 1.26 -22.73
C ASN A 113 13.21 1.10 -24.11
N LEU A 114 12.09 1.78 -24.37
CA LEU A 114 11.45 1.78 -25.68
C LEU A 114 12.35 2.39 -26.75
N SER A 115 13.05 3.51 -26.47
CA SER A 115 13.99 4.09 -27.42
C SER A 115 15.18 3.16 -27.73
N LYS A 116 15.71 2.46 -26.72
CA LYS A 116 16.73 1.41 -26.90
C LYS A 116 16.22 0.25 -27.76
N ILE A 117 14.97 -0.18 -27.55
CA ILE A 117 14.37 -1.23 -28.36
C ILE A 117 14.20 -0.78 -29.82
N LEU A 118 13.73 0.45 -30.04
CA LEU A 118 13.58 1.00 -31.39
C LEU A 118 14.91 1.09 -32.13
N THR A 119 15.97 1.58 -31.46
CA THR A 119 17.33 1.62 -32.05
C THR A 119 17.85 0.22 -32.36
N GLN A 120 17.63 -0.75 -31.48
CA GLN A 120 17.97 -2.15 -31.74
C GLN A 120 17.23 -2.72 -32.97
N LEU A 121 15.93 -2.45 -33.12
CA LEU A 121 15.16 -2.89 -34.29
C LEU A 121 15.62 -2.22 -35.58
N GLN A 122 15.98 -0.93 -35.52
CA GLN A 122 16.53 -0.20 -36.67
C GLN A 122 17.88 -0.78 -37.10
N ASP A 123 18.75 -1.12 -36.15
CA ASP A 123 20.04 -1.76 -36.41
C ASP A 123 19.86 -3.16 -37.04
N PHE A 124 18.87 -3.94 -36.60
CA PHE A 124 18.57 -5.23 -37.24
C PHE A 124 18.00 -5.06 -38.66
N LYS A 125 17.15 -4.05 -38.88
CA LYS A 125 16.65 -3.72 -40.22
C LYS A 125 17.74 -3.19 -41.14
N SER A 126 18.74 -2.46 -40.64
CA SER A 126 19.89 -2.05 -41.45
C SER A 126 20.78 -3.23 -41.76
N MET A 127 21.06 -4.10 -40.78
CA MET A 127 21.83 -5.32 -40.97
C MET A 127 21.23 -6.23 -42.06
N ASP A 128 19.92 -6.42 -42.06
CA ASP A 128 19.22 -7.21 -43.09
C ASP A 128 19.34 -6.59 -44.49
N ARG A 129 19.16 -5.26 -44.59
CA ARG A 129 19.37 -4.52 -45.84
C ARG A 129 20.81 -4.62 -46.34
N LEU A 130 21.79 -4.52 -45.45
CA LEU A 130 23.22 -4.62 -45.78
C LEU A 130 23.57 -6.03 -46.26
N ALA A 131 23.04 -7.06 -45.60
CA ALA A 131 23.20 -8.45 -46.03
C ALA A 131 22.65 -8.67 -47.44
N TRP A 132 21.43 -8.20 -47.73
CA TRP A 132 20.84 -8.26 -49.07
C TRP A 132 21.69 -7.51 -50.11
N MET A 133 22.18 -6.31 -49.79
CA MET A 133 23.04 -5.53 -50.70
C MET A 133 24.40 -6.19 -50.95
N ALA A 134 24.98 -6.85 -49.95
CA ALA A 134 26.28 -7.53 -50.06
C ALA A 134 26.22 -8.78 -50.96
N VAL A 135 25.03 -9.40 -51.08
CA VAL A 135 24.79 -10.50 -52.03
C VAL A 135 24.69 -9.99 -53.47
N ASN A 136 24.13 -8.78 -53.67
CA ASN A 136 23.78 -8.28 -55.01
C ASN A 136 24.78 -7.27 -55.63
N LYS A 137 25.73 -6.69 -54.88
CA LYS A 137 26.71 -5.68 -55.38
C LYS A 137 28.13 -6.26 -55.55
N GLY A 138 28.92 -5.65 -56.43
CA GLY A 138 30.32 -6.03 -56.73
C GLY A 138 31.35 -5.82 -55.60
N ASP A 139 32.55 -6.37 -55.80
CA ASP A 139 33.50 -6.75 -54.73
C ASP A 139 34.02 -5.60 -53.86
N GLU A 140 34.28 -4.41 -54.40
CA GLU A 140 34.84 -3.30 -53.62
C GLU A 140 33.88 -2.75 -52.55
N LYS A 141 32.58 -2.66 -52.87
CA LYS A 141 31.56 -2.16 -51.93
C LYS A 141 31.22 -3.20 -50.88
N LYS A 142 31.40 -4.48 -51.19
CA LYS A 142 31.10 -5.61 -50.31
C LYS A 142 31.94 -5.59 -49.03
N ALA A 143 33.22 -5.22 -49.11
CA ALA A 143 34.10 -5.13 -47.96
C ALA A 143 33.62 -4.10 -46.91
N ASN A 144 33.11 -2.95 -47.35
CA ASN A 144 32.59 -1.91 -46.46
C ASN A 144 31.27 -2.32 -45.82
N LEU A 145 30.37 -2.95 -46.60
CA LEU A 145 29.11 -3.49 -46.08
C LEU A 145 29.34 -4.55 -45.00
N ILE A 146 30.33 -5.43 -45.18
CA ILE A 146 30.70 -6.45 -44.20
C ILE A 146 31.26 -5.83 -42.92
N LYS A 147 32.03 -4.73 -43.00
CA LYS A 147 32.53 -4.01 -41.81
C LYS A 147 31.40 -3.41 -40.99
N GLU A 148 30.43 -2.76 -41.63
CA GLU A 148 29.25 -2.19 -40.98
C GLU A 148 28.38 -3.28 -40.34
N MET A 149 28.20 -4.40 -41.04
CA MET A 149 27.50 -5.57 -40.52
C MET A 149 28.19 -6.17 -39.29
N ASN A 150 29.51 -6.30 -39.31
CA ASN A 150 30.30 -6.79 -38.18
C ASN A 150 30.26 -5.84 -36.98
N ALA A 151 30.15 -4.52 -37.21
CA ALA A 151 29.99 -3.54 -36.15
C ALA A 151 28.66 -3.72 -35.39
N ILE A 152 27.55 -3.91 -36.13
CA ILE A 152 26.24 -4.20 -35.54
C ILE A 152 26.25 -5.56 -34.82
N SER A 153 26.84 -6.58 -35.45
CA SER A 153 26.97 -7.92 -34.87
C SER A 153 27.77 -7.91 -33.56
N LYS A 154 28.87 -7.14 -33.51
CA LYS A 154 29.68 -6.96 -32.29
C LYS A 154 28.91 -6.23 -31.19
N LYS A 155 28.09 -5.22 -31.53
CA LYS A 155 27.26 -4.47 -30.57
C LYS A 155 26.25 -5.35 -29.84
N TYR A 156 25.63 -6.30 -30.55
CA TYR A 156 24.60 -7.20 -30.01
C TYR A 156 25.07 -8.62 -29.73
N LYS A 157 26.37 -8.92 -29.93
CA LYS A 157 27.00 -10.24 -29.73
C LYS A 157 26.32 -11.36 -30.54
N ILE A 158 26.06 -11.11 -31.82
CA ILE A 158 25.44 -12.08 -32.73
C ILE A 158 26.54 -12.94 -33.36
N THR A 159 26.33 -14.27 -33.43
CA THR A 159 27.31 -15.19 -34.02
C THR A 159 27.12 -15.37 -35.54
N SER A 160 25.87 -15.37 -36.00
CA SER A 160 25.51 -15.52 -37.42
C SER A 160 24.21 -14.81 -37.76
N TRP A 161 24.09 -14.39 -39.03
CA TRP A 161 22.88 -13.77 -39.60
C TRP A 161 22.42 -14.58 -40.82
N PRO A 162 21.15 -14.98 -40.92
CA PRO A 162 20.06 -14.80 -39.95
C PRO A 162 20.26 -15.62 -38.67
N THR A 163 19.78 -15.10 -37.54
CA THR A 163 20.00 -15.72 -36.22
C THR A 163 18.97 -16.83 -35.92
N THR A 164 19.44 -18.03 -35.55
CA THR A 164 18.56 -19.13 -35.09
C THR A 164 18.11 -18.98 -33.63
N THR A 165 18.91 -18.31 -32.79
CA THR A 165 18.60 -18.04 -31.38
C THR A 165 17.74 -16.78 -31.22
N PRO A 166 16.77 -16.75 -30.28
CA PRO A 166 15.94 -15.58 -30.05
C PRO A 166 16.75 -14.39 -29.53
N LEU A 167 16.69 -13.25 -30.24
CA LEU A 167 17.43 -12.02 -29.91
C LEU A 167 16.82 -11.24 -28.74
N LYS A 168 15.58 -11.54 -28.35
CA LYS A 168 14.87 -10.89 -27.25
C LYS A 168 13.96 -11.90 -26.55
N ASN A 169 14.09 -12.02 -25.24
CA ASN A 169 13.14 -12.77 -24.43
C ASN A 169 11.84 -12.00 -24.35
N LEU A 170 10.79 -12.52 -24.99
CA LEU A 170 9.42 -12.05 -24.79
C LEU A 170 8.98 -12.52 -23.40
N ASP A 171 8.36 -11.63 -22.62
CA ASP A 171 7.87 -11.90 -21.26
C ASP A 171 6.75 -12.97 -21.18
N LEU A 172 6.48 -13.67 -22.29
CA LEU A 172 5.51 -14.75 -22.42
C LEU A 172 5.84 -15.98 -21.54
N GLN A 173 7.06 -16.07 -21.00
CA GLN A 173 7.55 -17.18 -20.18
C GLN A 173 7.90 -16.80 -18.73
N LYS A 174 7.35 -15.71 -18.18
CA LYS A 174 7.55 -15.43 -16.73
C LYS A 174 6.95 -16.56 -15.90
N PRO A 175 7.65 -17.09 -14.88
CA PRO A 175 7.07 -18.06 -13.98
C PRO A 175 5.82 -17.45 -13.33
N LYS A 176 4.76 -18.25 -13.22
CA LYS A 176 3.45 -17.81 -12.70
C LYS A 176 3.54 -17.19 -11.28
N PHE A 177 4.55 -17.59 -10.51
CA PHE A 177 4.81 -17.09 -9.16
C PHE A 177 6.23 -16.53 -9.09
N ALA A 178 6.39 -15.36 -8.49
CA ALA A 178 7.70 -14.75 -8.30
C ALA A 178 8.42 -15.36 -7.09
N ASN A 179 7.65 -15.72 -6.05
CA ASN A 179 8.16 -16.20 -4.77
C ASN A 179 7.54 -17.54 -4.37
N GLU A 180 8.32 -18.35 -3.65
CA GLU A 180 7.83 -19.60 -3.03
C GLU A 180 6.68 -19.34 -2.05
N LYS A 181 6.68 -18.19 -1.36
CA LYS A 181 5.57 -17.77 -0.48
C LYS A 181 4.26 -17.60 -1.25
N GLU A 182 4.32 -17.01 -2.44
CA GLU A 182 3.15 -16.82 -3.32
C GLU A 182 2.67 -18.17 -3.86
N LYS A 183 3.61 -19.05 -4.24
CA LYS A 183 3.32 -20.44 -4.65
C LYS A 183 2.57 -21.21 -3.55
N ARG A 184 3.08 -21.17 -2.31
CA ARG A 184 2.44 -21.81 -1.15
C ARG A 184 1.10 -21.18 -0.79
N LEU A 185 0.96 -19.86 -0.90
CA LEU A 185 -0.30 -19.17 -0.65
C LEU A 185 -1.37 -19.56 -1.67
N PHE A 186 -0.99 -19.67 -2.95
CA PHE A 186 -1.89 -20.07 -4.03
C PHE A 186 -2.41 -21.50 -3.84
N TYR A 187 -1.54 -22.44 -3.45
CA TYR A 187 -1.91 -23.85 -3.24
C TYR A 187 -2.31 -24.20 -1.80
N ILE A 188 -2.53 -23.22 -0.91
CA ILE A 188 -2.67 -23.47 0.52
C ILE A 188 -3.81 -24.43 0.88
N ASP A 189 -4.95 -24.29 0.21
CA ASP A 189 -6.12 -25.13 0.49
C ASP A 189 -5.88 -26.57 0.04
N ARG A 190 -5.22 -26.76 -1.11
CA ARG A 190 -4.80 -28.07 -1.60
C ARG A 190 -3.80 -28.72 -0.64
N ILE A 191 -2.77 -27.98 -0.21
CA ILE A 191 -1.76 -28.48 0.74
C ILE A 191 -2.45 -28.90 2.03
N LEU A 192 -3.31 -28.06 2.61
CA LEU A 192 -3.99 -28.36 3.86
C LEU A 192 -4.92 -29.57 3.72
N ASP A 193 -5.61 -29.72 2.60
CA ASP A 193 -6.47 -30.88 2.38
C ASP A 193 -5.66 -32.16 2.20
N GLU A 194 -4.58 -32.16 1.42
CA GLU A 194 -3.67 -33.32 1.30
C GLU A 194 -3.04 -33.67 2.65
N VAL A 195 -2.49 -32.66 3.33
CA VAL A 195 -1.91 -32.79 4.66
C VAL A 195 -2.92 -33.37 5.62
N MET A 196 -4.21 -33.00 5.58
CA MET A 196 -5.26 -33.47 6.51
C MET A 196 -5.91 -34.81 6.11
N ARG A 197 -5.92 -35.18 4.83
CA ARG A 197 -6.54 -36.42 4.35
C ARG A 197 -5.57 -37.62 4.41
N HIS A 198 -4.32 -37.44 4.01
CA HIS A 198 -3.36 -38.54 3.95
C HIS A 198 -2.84 -38.93 5.34
N SER A 199 -2.68 -40.25 5.56
CA SER A 199 -2.15 -40.82 6.80
C SER A 199 -0.63 -40.60 6.93
N GLU A 200 0.09 -40.51 5.81
CA GLU A 200 1.55 -40.31 5.77
C GLU A 200 2.00 -39.04 6.53
N HIS A 201 1.18 -37.99 6.48
CA HIS A 201 1.47 -36.74 7.18
C HIS A 201 0.93 -36.70 8.60
N LYS A 202 0.39 -37.80 9.14
CA LYS A 202 -0.20 -37.84 10.49
C LYS A 202 0.83 -37.50 11.55
N ASP A 203 2.00 -38.12 11.52
CA ASP A 203 3.04 -37.91 12.53
C ASP A 203 3.62 -36.50 12.44
N TRP A 204 3.85 -36.02 11.22
CA TRP A 204 4.29 -34.65 10.95
C TRP A 204 3.30 -33.61 11.48
N ARG A 205 2.00 -33.76 11.18
CA ARG A 205 0.94 -32.86 11.69
C ARG A 205 0.94 -32.86 13.22
N ASN A 206 1.00 -34.04 13.83
CA ASN A 206 0.92 -34.19 15.28
C ASN A 206 2.11 -33.55 15.97
N SER A 207 3.32 -33.72 15.42
CA SER A 207 4.53 -33.05 15.91
C SER A 207 4.42 -31.53 15.87
N ILE A 208 3.85 -30.96 14.80
CA ILE A 208 3.70 -29.50 14.67
C ILE A 208 2.61 -28.97 15.60
N ILE A 209 1.50 -29.69 15.71
CA ILE A 209 0.39 -29.28 16.58
C ILE A 209 0.86 -29.32 18.03
N SER A 210 1.49 -30.41 18.49
CA SER A 210 1.97 -30.54 19.88
C SER A 210 3.03 -29.51 20.25
N GLN A 211 3.95 -29.17 19.34
CA GLN A 211 4.94 -28.10 19.58
C GLN A 211 4.31 -26.73 19.81
N ARG A 212 3.11 -26.49 19.28
CA ARG A 212 2.46 -25.17 19.30
C ARG A 212 1.26 -25.08 20.25
N THR A 213 0.71 -26.21 20.68
CA THR A 213 -0.44 -26.29 21.58
C THR A 213 -0.06 -26.93 22.91
N LYS A 214 -0.54 -26.37 24.02
CA LYS A 214 -0.41 -26.94 25.37
C LYS A 214 -1.46 -28.02 25.69
N GLN A 215 -2.37 -28.28 24.76
CA GLN A 215 -3.49 -29.21 24.93
C GLN A 215 -3.19 -30.54 24.25
N GLU A 216 -3.81 -31.59 24.78
CA GLU A 216 -3.84 -32.91 24.14
C GLU A 216 -4.41 -32.81 22.71
N LEU A 217 -3.82 -33.56 21.79
CA LEU A 217 -4.13 -33.48 20.35
C LEU A 217 -5.60 -33.80 20.03
N SER A 218 -6.23 -34.66 20.83
CA SER A 218 -7.65 -35.00 20.71
C SER A 218 -8.58 -33.83 21.02
N ALA A 219 -8.19 -32.97 21.97
CA ALA A 219 -8.99 -31.83 22.42
C ALA A 219 -8.96 -30.65 21.43
N VAL A 220 -8.00 -30.60 20.51
CA VAL A 220 -7.85 -29.48 19.57
C VAL A 220 -8.86 -29.58 18.40
N PRO A 221 -9.71 -28.54 18.17
CA PRO A 221 -10.66 -28.53 17.07
C PRO A 221 -10.00 -28.55 15.69
N MET A 222 -10.67 -29.15 14.71
CA MET A 222 -10.17 -29.31 13.33
C MET A 222 -9.77 -27.98 12.67
N ARG A 223 -10.55 -26.90 12.88
CA ARG A 223 -10.23 -25.56 12.37
C ARG A 223 -8.94 -25.01 12.96
N THR A 224 -8.71 -25.25 14.25
CA THR A 224 -7.49 -24.83 14.95
C THR A 224 -6.27 -25.58 14.42
N LYS A 225 -6.40 -26.90 14.20
CA LYS A 225 -5.36 -27.71 13.54
C LYS A 225 -5.01 -27.17 12.16
N LYS A 226 -6.03 -26.91 11.30
CA LYS A 226 -5.82 -26.29 9.98
C LYS A 226 -5.15 -24.93 10.06
N ASN A 227 -5.53 -24.08 11.02
CA ASN A 227 -4.94 -22.73 11.18
C ASN A 227 -3.48 -22.78 11.64
N ILE A 228 -3.13 -23.70 12.54
CA ILE A 228 -1.75 -23.91 13.01
C ILE A 228 -0.87 -24.36 11.83
N LEU A 229 -1.33 -25.38 11.09
CA LEU A 229 -0.62 -25.90 9.93
C LEU A 229 -0.50 -24.84 8.84
N ARG A 230 -1.56 -24.05 8.59
CA ARG A 230 -1.55 -22.93 7.65
C ARG A 230 -0.45 -21.91 7.98
N LYS A 231 -0.38 -21.48 9.24
CA LYS A 231 0.66 -20.55 9.70
C LYS A 231 2.06 -21.15 9.56
N TYR A 232 2.20 -22.46 9.82
CA TYR A 232 3.48 -23.15 9.68
C TYR A 232 3.95 -23.23 8.23
N ILE A 233 3.07 -23.65 7.30
CA ILE A 233 3.37 -23.83 5.87
C ILE A 233 3.70 -22.49 5.17
N LEU A 234 2.98 -21.42 5.52
CA LEU A 234 3.19 -20.09 4.93
C LEU A 234 4.54 -19.45 5.30
N ASN A 235 5.23 -19.96 6.33
CA ASN A 235 6.59 -19.53 6.63
C ASN A 235 7.56 -20.24 5.70
N VAL A 236 8.21 -19.49 4.80
CA VAL A 236 9.14 -20.02 3.77
C VAL A 236 10.31 -20.78 4.40
N LYS A 237 10.76 -20.39 5.60
CA LYS A 237 11.82 -21.08 6.35
C LYS A 237 11.48 -22.54 6.70
N ASN A 238 10.20 -22.87 6.75
CA ASN A 238 9.73 -24.21 7.09
C ASN A 238 9.57 -25.05 5.82
N THR A 239 9.78 -26.36 5.97
CA THR A 239 9.58 -27.33 4.88
C THR A 239 8.08 -27.55 4.63
N CYS A 240 7.69 -27.54 3.36
CA CYS A 240 6.35 -27.97 2.94
C CYS A 240 6.40 -29.48 2.68
N PRO A 241 5.54 -30.30 3.32
CA PRO A 241 5.56 -31.75 3.16
C PRO A 241 4.96 -32.20 1.81
N VAL A 242 4.20 -31.33 1.15
CA VAL A 242 3.53 -31.58 -0.14
C VAL A 242 4.34 -30.99 -1.28
N SER A 243 4.56 -31.77 -2.35
CA SER A 243 5.19 -31.30 -3.59
C SER A 243 4.24 -30.40 -4.38
N LEU A 244 4.63 -29.15 -4.64
CA LEU A 244 3.84 -28.19 -5.39
C LEU A 244 4.18 -28.23 -6.89
N PRO A 245 3.18 -28.19 -7.79
CA PRO A 245 3.40 -27.99 -9.22
C PRO A 245 4.04 -26.62 -9.46
#